data_AF-A0A0A2WLC6-F1
#
_entry.id   AF-A0A0A2WLC6-F1
#
_cell.length_a   1.000
_cell.length_b   1.000
_cell.length_c   1.000
_cell.angle_alpha   90.00
_cell.angle_beta   90.00
_cell.angle_gamma   90.00
#
_symmetry.space_group_name_H-M   'P 1'
#
loop_
_entity.id
_entity.type
_entity.pdbx_description
1 polymer ?
#
loop_
_entity_poly.entity_id
_entity_poly.type
_entity_poly.pdbx_seq_one_letter_code
_entity_poly.pdbx_strand_id
1 'polypeptide(L)'
;MPGMAAPAPAAMESADIASASAAPAAATITLQPWQSDAPYAQRLRDAKPDAVYALYLEERDANADSTAFYLDVADILLAKGRRAEALRVLSNLAEMQLESRHVLRVLGYRLVQAKEERRAVEVFRKVLAMADEEPQSHRDLALALAATGQPQEAIAHLYEVVTRPWDGRFDEVELVALNELNAIVAASPKPLDTAFVDRRLLRNLPVDLRAVLAWDSDNSDMDLWVTDPNGERCYYGNRLTYQGGQLSDDFTGGYGPEEFLLRDAKPGKYRVEANFYGDRQQIVTGATTLTLTLTTGWGTPARKDQTVTLRLEDAKETVLVGEFEVK
;
A
#
# COMPACT_ATOMS: atom_id res chain seq x y z
N MET A 1 -54.05 43.93 -2.10
CA MET A 1 -53.12 42.85 -2.50
C MET A 1 -52.28 42.48 -1.29
N PRO A 2 -52.68 41.50 -0.46
CA PRO A 2 -51.85 41.01 0.63
C PRO A 2 -50.94 39.87 0.14
N GLY A 3 -49.65 39.92 0.49
CA GLY A 3 -48.63 38.96 0.09
C GLY A 3 -48.80 37.60 0.77
N MET A 4 -48.67 36.52 0.00
CA MET A 4 -48.64 35.15 0.50
C MET A 4 -47.27 34.87 1.13
N ALA A 5 -47.26 34.52 2.41
CA ALA A 5 -46.10 33.96 3.09
C ALA A 5 -45.95 32.47 2.71
N ALA A 6 -44.72 32.06 2.38
CA ALA A 6 -44.37 30.67 2.11
C ALA A 6 -44.39 29.83 3.41
N PRO A 7 -44.81 28.56 3.38
CA PRO A 7 -44.81 27.70 4.56
C PRO A 7 -43.38 27.27 4.93
N ALA A 8 -43.12 27.17 6.23
CA ALA A 8 -41.87 26.67 6.80
C ALA A 8 -41.67 25.17 6.45
N PRO A 9 -40.40 24.71 6.27
CA PRO A 9 -40.15 23.30 6.01
C PRO A 9 -40.44 22.47 7.27
N ALA A 10 -41.17 21.38 7.07
CA ALA A 10 -41.47 20.39 8.10
C ALA A 10 -40.17 19.75 8.60
N ALA A 11 -40.05 19.61 9.92
CA ALA A 11 -38.97 18.88 10.57
C ALA A 11 -38.99 17.43 10.10
N MET A 12 -37.92 16.99 9.42
CA MET A 12 -37.68 15.57 9.16
C MET A 12 -37.40 14.88 10.49
N GLU A 13 -38.30 13.99 10.90
CA GLU A 13 -38.05 13.00 11.95
C GLU A 13 -36.77 12.23 11.64
N SER A 14 -35.90 12.16 12.64
CA SER A 14 -34.69 11.34 12.63
C SER A 14 -35.07 9.87 12.51
N ALA A 15 -35.03 9.35 11.27
CA ALA A 15 -35.05 7.92 11.05
C ALA A 15 -33.74 7.33 11.58
N ASP A 16 -33.84 6.55 12.64
CA ASP A 16 -32.79 5.64 13.09
C ASP A 16 -32.42 4.70 11.93
N ILE A 17 -31.36 5.04 11.19
CA ILE A 17 -30.71 4.11 10.27
C ILE A 17 -29.93 3.12 11.13
N ALA A 18 -30.62 2.09 11.61
CA ALA A 18 -29.96 0.90 12.12
C ALA A 18 -29.08 0.34 10.98
N SER A 19 -27.77 0.53 11.14
CA SER A 19 -26.75 -0.09 10.30
C SER A 19 -26.86 -1.62 10.48
N ALA A 20 -27.62 -2.25 9.60
CA ALA A 20 -27.51 -3.69 9.38
C ALA A 20 -26.14 -3.93 8.71
N SER A 21 -25.11 -4.17 9.53
CA SER A 21 -23.84 -4.71 9.06
C SER A 21 -24.12 -6.08 8.43
N ALA A 22 -24.31 -6.13 7.12
CA ALA A 22 -24.24 -7.38 6.38
C ALA A 22 -22.86 -8.01 6.65
N ALA A 23 -22.80 -9.33 6.75
CA ALA A 23 -21.51 -10.01 6.83
C ALA A 23 -20.71 -9.69 5.56
N PRO A 24 -19.40 -9.39 5.67
CA PRO A 24 -18.59 -9.01 4.51
C PRO A 24 -18.61 -10.11 3.46
N ALA A 25 -18.62 -9.73 2.18
CA ALA A 25 -18.69 -10.67 1.08
C ALA A 25 -17.52 -11.66 1.13
N ALA A 26 -17.79 -12.94 0.88
CA ALA A 26 -16.75 -13.97 0.90
C ALA A 26 -15.86 -13.84 -0.35
N ALA A 27 -14.73 -13.17 -0.19
CA ALA A 27 -13.80 -12.88 -1.28
C ALA A 27 -12.43 -13.55 -1.09
N THR A 28 -11.81 -13.94 -2.19
CA THR A 28 -10.43 -14.45 -2.26
C THR A 28 -9.56 -13.53 -3.10
N ILE A 29 -8.26 -13.48 -2.77
CA ILE A 29 -7.27 -12.67 -3.49
C ILE A 29 -6.31 -13.62 -4.22
N THR A 30 -6.05 -13.31 -5.49
CA THR A 30 -5.01 -13.93 -6.30
C THR A 30 -4.04 -12.86 -6.80
N LEU A 31 -2.75 -13.00 -6.51
CA LEU A 31 -1.71 -12.10 -7.00
C LEU A 31 -0.99 -12.71 -8.20
N GLN A 32 -0.56 -11.86 -9.12
CA GLN A 32 0.39 -12.23 -10.18
C GLN A 32 1.82 -12.11 -9.64
N PRO A 33 2.58 -13.21 -9.56
CA PRO A 33 3.97 -13.15 -9.12
C PRO A 33 4.82 -12.40 -10.16
N TRP A 34 5.60 -11.42 -9.71
CA TRP A 34 6.59 -10.73 -10.55
C TRP A 34 7.97 -11.37 -10.39
N GLN A 35 8.73 -11.50 -11.49
CA GLN A 35 10.11 -12.02 -11.49
C GLN A 35 10.96 -11.31 -12.54
N SER A 36 12.21 -10.96 -12.19
CA SER A 36 13.18 -10.39 -13.14
C SER A 36 13.56 -11.37 -14.25
N ASP A 37 13.67 -10.90 -15.49
CA ASP A 37 14.15 -11.65 -16.64
C ASP A 37 15.69 -11.60 -16.81
N ALA A 38 16.40 -10.90 -15.91
CA ALA A 38 17.84 -10.73 -15.99
C ALA A 38 18.59 -12.08 -16.02
N PRO A 39 19.70 -12.21 -16.79
CA PRO A 39 20.42 -13.47 -16.93
C PRO A 39 20.90 -14.09 -15.61
N TYR A 40 21.36 -13.26 -14.66
CA TYR A 40 21.75 -13.73 -13.33
C TYR A 40 20.51 -14.28 -12.58
N ALA A 41 19.37 -13.58 -12.63
CA ALA A 41 18.16 -14.00 -11.93
C ALA A 41 17.68 -15.36 -12.43
N GLN A 42 17.73 -15.59 -13.75
CA GLN A 42 17.44 -16.90 -14.34
C GLN A 42 18.42 -17.98 -13.85
N ARG A 43 19.72 -17.70 -13.88
CA ARG A 43 20.77 -18.62 -13.39
C ARG A 43 20.55 -19.02 -11.91
N LEU A 44 20.22 -18.05 -11.05
CA LEU A 44 19.95 -18.32 -9.64
C LEU A 44 18.62 -19.08 -9.43
N ARG A 45 17.59 -18.83 -10.23
CA ARG A 45 16.31 -19.57 -10.18
C ARG A 45 16.46 -21.04 -10.57
N ASP A 46 17.27 -21.33 -11.60
CA ASP A 46 17.49 -22.69 -12.08
C ASP A 46 18.38 -23.53 -11.14
N ALA A 47 19.11 -22.86 -10.25
CA ALA A 47 19.97 -23.51 -9.27
C ALA A 47 19.21 -24.20 -8.11
N LYS A 48 19.83 -25.23 -7.52
CA LYS A 48 19.33 -25.84 -6.28
C LYS A 48 19.38 -24.85 -5.12
N PRO A 49 18.44 -24.90 -4.15
CA PRO A 49 18.39 -23.97 -3.01
C PRO A 49 19.74 -23.74 -2.31
N ASP A 50 20.53 -24.79 -2.11
CA ASP A 50 21.82 -24.72 -1.40
C ASP A 50 22.94 -24.02 -2.20
N ALA A 51 22.82 -23.97 -3.53
CA ALA A 51 23.82 -23.37 -4.41
C ALA A 51 23.59 -21.88 -4.67
N VAL A 52 22.37 -21.38 -4.44
CA VAL A 52 21.95 -20.01 -4.80
C VAL A 52 22.85 -18.95 -4.17
N TYR A 53 23.19 -19.11 -2.88
CA TYR A 53 24.01 -18.13 -2.19
C TYR A 53 25.46 -18.09 -2.71
N ALA A 54 26.03 -19.23 -3.10
CA ALA A 54 27.35 -19.26 -3.71
C ALA A 54 27.35 -18.54 -5.08
N LEU A 55 26.32 -18.79 -5.89
CA LEU A 55 26.14 -18.10 -7.18
C LEU A 55 25.93 -16.59 -7.00
N TYR A 56 25.17 -16.17 -5.99
CA TYR A 56 25.05 -14.76 -5.63
C TYR A 56 26.43 -14.12 -5.38
N LEU A 57 27.32 -14.78 -4.64
CA LEU A 57 28.65 -14.24 -4.35
C LEU A 57 29.51 -14.08 -5.61
N GLU A 58 29.35 -14.96 -6.60
CA GLU A 58 30.04 -14.85 -7.90
C GLU A 58 29.56 -13.63 -8.70
N GLU A 59 28.26 -13.33 -8.66
CA GLU A 59 27.66 -12.20 -9.39
C GLU A 59 27.79 -10.86 -8.64
N ARG A 60 27.98 -10.90 -7.31
CA ARG A 60 27.87 -9.72 -6.44
C ARG A 60 28.82 -8.59 -6.82
N ASP A 61 30.09 -8.88 -7.07
CA ASP A 61 31.09 -7.83 -7.27
C ASP A 61 30.83 -7.05 -8.58
N ALA A 62 30.26 -7.70 -9.60
CA ALA A 62 29.87 -7.05 -10.86
C ALA A 62 28.56 -6.24 -10.73
N ASN A 63 27.76 -6.49 -9.69
CA ASN A 63 26.45 -5.90 -9.48
C ASN A 63 26.37 -5.11 -8.16
N ALA A 64 27.51 -4.74 -7.57
CA ALA A 64 27.60 -4.26 -6.20
C ALA A 64 26.76 -2.98 -5.93
N ASP A 65 26.60 -2.14 -6.96
CA ASP A 65 25.85 -0.87 -6.89
C ASP A 65 24.37 -1.01 -7.31
N SER A 66 23.92 -2.22 -7.64
CA SER A 66 22.56 -2.46 -8.13
C SER A 66 21.62 -2.87 -7.00
N THR A 67 20.75 -1.94 -6.59
CA THR A 67 19.66 -2.23 -5.63
C THR A 67 18.78 -3.36 -6.17
N ALA A 68 18.48 -3.31 -7.48
CA ALA A 68 17.69 -4.32 -8.16
C ALA A 68 18.28 -5.73 -8.00
N PHE A 69 19.59 -5.88 -8.19
CA PHE A 69 20.27 -7.17 -8.03
C PHE A 69 20.05 -7.78 -6.64
N TYR A 70 20.24 -7.02 -5.56
CA TYR A 70 20.04 -7.54 -4.20
C TYR A 70 18.58 -7.91 -3.93
N LEU A 71 17.63 -7.15 -4.48
CA LEU A 71 16.20 -7.45 -4.37
C LEU A 71 15.85 -8.78 -5.04
N ASP A 72 16.30 -9.00 -6.28
CA ASP A 72 16.02 -10.24 -7.01
C ASP A 72 16.61 -11.46 -6.32
N VAL A 73 17.87 -11.35 -5.88
CA VAL A 73 18.54 -12.45 -5.18
C VAL A 73 17.80 -12.77 -3.87
N ALA A 74 17.35 -11.75 -3.13
CA ALA A 74 16.58 -11.96 -1.91
C ALA A 74 15.24 -12.66 -2.19
N ASP A 75 14.49 -12.22 -3.21
CA ASP A 75 13.22 -12.83 -3.59
C ASP A 75 13.41 -14.31 -4.01
N ILE A 76 14.46 -14.61 -4.78
CA ILE A 76 14.80 -16.00 -5.16
C ILE A 76 15.14 -16.85 -3.94
N LEU A 77 15.93 -16.32 -2.99
CA LEU A 77 16.28 -17.02 -1.76
C LEU A 77 15.05 -17.26 -0.88
N LEU A 78 14.15 -16.28 -0.76
CA LEU A 78 12.87 -16.43 -0.03
C LEU A 78 12.00 -17.52 -0.66
N ALA A 79 11.81 -17.50 -1.98
CA ALA A 79 11.05 -18.50 -2.71
C ALA A 79 11.61 -19.91 -2.56
N LYS A 80 12.93 -20.04 -2.36
CA LYS A 80 13.63 -21.31 -2.12
C LYS A 80 13.76 -21.67 -0.63
N GLY A 81 13.10 -20.94 0.27
CA GLY A 81 13.10 -21.20 1.72
C GLY A 81 14.41 -20.84 2.44
N ARG A 82 15.36 -20.18 1.78
CA ARG A 82 16.65 -19.76 2.34
C ARG A 82 16.54 -18.40 3.04
N ARG A 83 15.57 -18.28 3.95
CA ARG A 83 15.18 -17.01 4.60
C ARG A 83 16.35 -16.25 5.23
N ALA A 84 17.18 -16.92 6.01
CA ALA A 84 18.29 -16.27 6.70
C ALA A 84 19.30 -15.63 5.73
N GLU A 85 19.53 -16.27 4.58
CA GLU A 85 20.39 -15.73 3.54
C GLU A 85 19.73 -14.59 2.80
N ALA A 86 18.44 -14.68 2.50
CA ALA A 86 17.69 -13.58 1.89
C ALA A 86 17.78 -12.30 2.74
N LEU A 87 17.58 -12.41 4.06
CA LEU A 87 17.67 -11.28 4.97
C LEU A 87 19.09 -10.69 5.03
N ARG A 88 20.12 -11.53 4.92
CA ARG A 88 21.52 -11.09 4.81
C ARG A 88 21.80 -10.40 3.48
N VAL A 89 21.19 -10.85 2.39
CA VAL A 89 21.31 -10.16 1.09
C VAL A 89 20.61 -8.81 1.15
N LEU A 90 19.39 -8.73 1.70
CA LEU A 90 18.65 -7.47 1.88
C LEU A 90 19.40 -6.46 2.73
N SER A 91 20.17 -6.88 3.73
CA SER A 91 20.91 -5.92 4.58
C SER A 91 21.97 -5.12 3.83
N ASN A 92 22.41 -5.57 2.64
CA ASN A 92 23.29 -4.75 1.79
C ASN A 92 22.62 -3.41 1.44
N LEU A 93 21.30 -3.38 1.24
CA LEU A 93 20.56 -2.15 0.94
C LEU A 93 20.72 -1.08 2.02
N ALA A 94 20.92 -1.47 3.29
CA ALA A 94 21.12 -0.54 4.38
C ALA A 94 22.49 0.19 4.30
N GLU A 95 23.45 -0.38 3.59
CA GLU A 95 24.80 0.15 3.42
C GLU A 95 25.00 0.83 2.05
N MET A 96 24.02 0.70 1.14
CA MET A 96 24.10 1.30 -0.19
C MET A 96 23.91 2.81 -0.16
N GLN A 97 24.72 3.52 -0.96
CA GLN A 97 24.59 4.94 -1.30
C GLN A 97 24.18 5.83 -0.12
N LEU A 98 25.12 6.10 0.81
CA LEU A 98 25.00 7.06 1.93
C LEU A 98 23.58 7.12 2.55
N GLU A 99 23.07 5.99 3.02
CA GLU A 99 21.76 5.88 3.70
C GLU A 99 20.60 6.53 2.91
N SER A 100 20.54 6.37 1.58
CA SER A 100 19.43 6.93 0.78
C SER A 100 18.07 6.51 1.36
N ARG A 101 17.26 7.50 1.77
CA ARG A 101 15.92 7.28 2.35
C ARG A 101 15.02 6.41 1.48
N HIS A 102 15.18 6.50 0.15
CA HIS A 102 14.44 5.70 -0.83
C HIS A 102 14.83 4.22 -0.73
N VAL A 103 16.13 3.92 -0.73
CA VAL A 103 16.65 2.56 -0.60
C VAL A 103 16.28 1.95 0.76
N LEU A 104 16.32 2.76 1.83
CA LEU A 104 15.85 2.34 3.15
C LEU A 104 14.35 2.06 3.17
N ARG A 105 13.52 2.87 2.52
CA ARG A 105 12.07 2.62 2.40
C ARG A 105 11.80 1.30 1.67
N VAL A 106 12.50 1.04 0.57
CA VAL A 106 12.44 -0.24 -0.14
C VAL A 106 12.82 -1.40 0.77
N LEU A 107 13.92 -1.29 1.51
CA LEU A 107 14.33 -2.29 2.49
C LEU A 107 13.23 -2.52 3.54
N GLY A 108 12.60 -1.46 4.05
CA GLY A 108 11.48 -1.54 4.98
C GLY A 108 10.32 -2.37 4.43
N TYR A 109 9.87 -2.07 3.20
CA TYR A 109 8.80 -2.85 2.56
C TYR A 109 9.17 -4.32 2.33
N ARG A 110 10.42 -4.61 1.95
CA ARG A 110 10.90 -6.00 1.81
C ARG A 110 10.95 -6.75 3.13
N LEU A 111 11.30 -6.08 4.21
CA LEU A 111 11.24 -6.66 5.55
C LEU A 111 9.79 -6.96 5.96
N VAL A 112 8.83 -6.07 5.65
CA VAL A 112 7.40 -6.33 5.89
C VAL A 112 6.91 -7.54 5.09
N GLN A 113 7.25 -7.63 3.79
CA GLN A 113 6.90 -8.80 2.96
C GLN A 113 7.52 -10.09 3.50
N ALA A 114 8.76 -9.99 3.94
CA ALA A 114 9.45 -11.10 4.58
C ALA A 114 8.87 -11.44 5.96
N LYS A 115 7.89 -10.73 6.54
CA LYS A 115 7.43 -10.95 7.93
C LYS A 115 8.50 -10.69 8.99
N GLU A 116 9.35 -9.69 8.74
CA GLU A 116 10.35 -9.16 9.66
C GLU A 116 9.95 -7.73 10.11
N GLU A 117 8.69 -7.55 10.48
CA GLU A 117 8.08 -6.23 10.72
C GLU A 117 8.79 -5.45 11.83
N ARG A 118 9.35 -6.13 12.85
CA ARG A 118 10.16 -5.45 13.89
C ARG A 118 11.42 -4.80 13.33
N ARG A 119 12.09 -5.45 12.37
CA ARG A 119 13.25 -4.84 11.69
C ARG A 119 12.79 -3.72 10.77
N ALA A 120 11.63 -3.88 10.12
CA ALA A 120 11.05 -2.82 9.29
C ALA A 120 10.77 -1.55 10.10
N VAL A 121 10.25 -1.66 11.34
CA VAL A 121 10.05 -0.51 12.24
C VAL A 121 11.36 0.28 12.45
N GLU A 122 12.47 -0.40 12.72
CA GLU A 122 13.78 0.26 12.91
C GLU A 122 14.23 1.00 11.64
N VAL A 123 14.02 0.39 10.47
CA VAL A 123 14.35 1.01 9.18
C VAL A 123 13.43 2.21 8.90
N PHE A 124 12.12 2.09 9.12
CA PHE A 124 11.18 3.19 8.90
C PHE A 124 11.37 4.35 9.88
N ARG A 125 11.84 4.09 11.11
CA ARG A 125 12.27 5.15 12.03
C ARG A 125 13.44 5.95 11.47
N LYS A 126 14.40 5.30 10.81
CA LYS A 126 15.48 6.01 10.10
C LYS A 126 14.94 6.81 8.91
N VAL A 127 14.06 6.22 8.09
CA VAL A 127 13.42 6.92 6.97
C VAL A 127 12.69 8.18 7.46
N LEU A 128 11.90 8.06 8.53
CA LEU A 128 11.23 9.20 9.15
C LEU A 128 12.20 10.27 9.64
N ALA A 129 13.30 9.88 10.28
CA ALA A 129 14.31 10.85 10.73
C ALA A 129 14.99 11.62 9.57
N MET A 130 14.98 11.05 8.37
CA MET A 130 15.56 11.65 7.17
C MET A 130 14.56 12.44 6.33
N ALA A 131 13.27 12.12 6.42
CA ALA A 131 12.20 12.67 5.61
C ALA A 131 10.88 12.78 6.39
N ASP A 132 10.91 13.58 7.45
CA ASP A 132 9.73 13.94 8.26
C ASP A 132 8.75 14.84 7.50
N GLU A 133 9.21 15.48 6.44
CA GLU A 133 8.39 16.27 5.52
C GLU A 133 7.51 15.42 4.58
N GLU A 134 7.64 14.09 4.62
CA GLU A 134 6.86 13.16 3.79
C GLU A 134 5.79 12.44 4.64
N PRO A 135 4.49 12.58 4.31
CA PRO A 135 3.43 11.88 5.05
C PRO A 135 3.59 10.35 5.00
N GLN A 136 4.19 9.83 3.92
CA GLN A 136 4.48 8.42 3.73
C GLN A 136 5.43 7.88 4.79
N SER A 137 6.41 8.68 5.26
CA SER A 137 7.33 8.25 6.32
C SER A 137 6.61 7.95 7.63
N HIS A 138 5.60 8.76 7.98
CA HIS A 138 4.75 8.52 9.14
C HIS A 138 3.84 7.32 8.93
N ARG A 139 3.19 7.23 7.76
CA ARG A 139 2.27 6.14 7.41
C ARG A 139 2.97 4.78 7.41
N ASP A 140 4.12 4.65 6.75
CA ASP A 140 4.89 3.40 6.67
C ASP A 140 5.28 2.91 8.07
N LEU A 141 5.80 3.82 8.90
CA LEU A 141 6.14 3.52 10.28
C LEU A 141 4.91 3.09 11.07
N ALA A 142 3.78 3.79 10.93
CA ALA A 142 2.55 3.46 11.63
C ALA A 142 2.03 2.07 11.30
N LEU A 143 2.00 1.69 10.02
CA LEU A 143 1.55 0.37 9.61
C LEU A 143 2.45 -0.75 10.14
N ALA A 144 3.77 -0.55 10.14
CA ALA A 144 4.71 -1.49 10.74
C ALA A 144 4.59 -1.57 12.28
N LEU A 145 4.35 -0.44 12.96
CA LEU A 145 4.09 -0.39 14.41
C LEU A 145 2.81 -1.16 14.76
N ALA A 146 1.73 -0.96 14.01
CA ALA A 146 0.47 -1.68 14.21
C ALA A 146 0.67 -3.19 14.04
N ALA A 147 1.38 -3.63 12.99
CA ALA A 147 1.70 -5.03 12.73
C ALA A 147 2.59 -5.66 13.83
N THR A 148 3.41 -4.87 14.51
CA THR A 148 4.29 -5.33 15.60
C THR A 148 3.66 -5.22 17.00
N GLY A 149 2.37 -4.89 17.09
CA GLY A 149 1.65 -4.81 18.36
C GLY A 149 1.83 -3.50 19.11
N GLN A 150 2.17 -2.42 18.42
CA GLN A 150 2.32 -1.06 18.95
C GLN A 150 1.25 -0.11 18.38
N PRO A 151 -0.06 -0.44 18.49
CA PRO A 151 -1.13 0.32 17.83
C PRO A 151 -1.29 1.75 18.36
N GLN A 152 -0.91 2.01 19.61
CA GLN A 152 -1.01 3.35 20.20
C GLN A 152 -0.06 4.36 19.53
N GLU A 153 1.19 3.95 19.27
CA GLU A 153 2.16 4.78 18.55
C GLU A 153 1.75 4.92 17.08
N ALA A 154 1.23 3.84 16.48
CA ALA A 154 0.74 3.84 15.11
C ALA A 154 -0.35 4.91 14.87
N ILE A 155 -1.38 4.97 15.73
CA ILE A 155 -2.47 5.96 15.56
C ILE A 155 -2.00 7.39 15.78
N ALA A 156 -0.93 7.62 16.56
CA ALA A 156 -0.34 8.93 16.73
C ALA A 156 0.34 9.40 15.43
N HIS A 157 1.14 8.53 14.79
CA HIS A 157 1.75 8.84 13.49
C HIS A 157 0.72 9.04 12.38
N LEU A 158 -0.33 8.23 12.31
CA LEU A 158 -1.38 8.43 11.31
C LEU A 158 -2.15 9.74 11.53
N TYR A 159 -2.35 10.14 12.79
CA TYR A 159 -3.01 11.41 13.07
C TYR A 159 -2.13 12.63 12.73
N GLU A 160 -0.81 12.50 12.84
CA GLU A 160 0.12 13.50 12.31
C GLU A 160 -0.10 13.68 10.80
N VAL A 161 -0.21 12.58 10.04
CA VAL A 161 -0.56 12.63 8.61
C VAL A 161 -1.89 13.35 8.39
N VAL A 162 -2.92 13.06 9.18
CA VAL A 162 -4.26 13.64 9.02
C VAL A 162 -4.32 15.16 9.28
N THR A 163 -3.44 15.70 10.14
CA THR A 163 -3.60 17.07 10.66
C THR A 163 -2.50 18.04 10.28
N ARG A 164 -1.31 17.55 9.97
CA ARG A 164 -0.20 18.39 9.52
C ARG A 164 -0.46 18.86 8.09
N PRO A 165 -0.28 20.16 7.79
CA PRO A 165 -0.26 20.61 6.40
C PRO A 165 0.94 20.03 5.67
N TRP A 166 0.69 19.30 4.58
CA TRP A 166 1.71 18.75 3.70
C TRP A 166 1.90 19.63 2.46
N ASP A 167 2.97 19.38 1.71
CA ASP A 167 3.12 19.94 0.37
C ASP A 167 1.98 19.41 -0.53
N GLY A 168 1.42 20.25 -1.40
CA GLY A 168 0.26 19.90 -2.24
C GLY A 168 0.48 18.72 -3.19
N ARG A 169 1.74 18.30 -3.38
CA ARG A 169 2.05 17.03 -4.07
C ARG A 169 1.57 15.77 -3.32
N PHE A 170 1.11 15.90 -2.09
CA PHE A 170 0.62 14.82 -1.23
C PHE A 170 -0.87 14.94 -0.88
N ASP A 171 -1.64 15.77 -1.60
CA ASP A 171 -3.06 15.98 -1.34
C ASP A 171 -3.84 14.65 -1.19
N GLU A 172 -4.79 14.60 -0.26
CA GLU A 172 -5.67 13.46 0.06
C GLU A 172 -5.04 12.25 0.76
N VAL A 173 -3.73 12.23 1.00
CA VAL A 173 -3.10 11.19 1.83
C VAL A 173 -3.72 11.10 3.23
N GLU A 174 -4.31 12.21 3.70
CA GLU A 174 -4.99 12.31 4.98
C GLU A 174 -6.21 11.38 5.06
N LEU A 175 -6.94 11.17 3.96
CA LEU A 175 -8.11 10.28 3.95
C LEU A 175 -7.69 8.81 4.11
N VAL A 176 -6.65 8.40 3.40
CA VAL A 176 -6.07 7.06 3.51
C VAL A 176 -5.57 6.83 4.94
N ALA A 177 -4.80 7.78 5.48
CA ALA A 177 -4.27 7.68 6.84
C ALA A 177 -5.39 7.66 7.90
N LEU A 178 -6.46 8.45 7.71
CA LEU A 178 -7.60 8.46 8.61
C LEU A 178 -8.35 7.12 8.59
N ASN A 179 -8.53 6.52 7.42
CA ASN A 179 -9.15 5.21 7.28
C ASN A 179 -8.32 4.13 8.01
N GLU A 180 -6.99 4.18 7.85
CA GLU A 180 -6.04 3.27 8.53
C GLU A 180 -6.04 3.45 10.04
N LEU A 181 -6.08 4.69 10.53
CA LEU A 181 -6.18 5.00 11.96
C LEU A 181 -7.44 4.37 12.54
N ASN A 182 -8.59 4.60 11.91
CA ASN A 182 -9.87 4.08 12.38
C ASN A 182 -9.93 2.55 12.34
N ALA A 183 -9.34 1.92 11.33
CA ALA A 183 -9.24 0.46 11.25
C ALA A 183 -8.36 -0.11 12.38
N ILE A 184 -7.24 0.54 12.73
CA ILE A 184 -6.38 0.14 13.85
C ILE A 184 -7.11 0.30 15.18
N VAL A 185 -7.80 1.42 15.41
CA VAL A 185 -8.62 1.64 16.61
C VAL A 185 -9.69 0.56 16.74
N ALA A 186 -10.42 0.26 15.67
CA ALA A 186 -11.49 -0.74 15.65
C ALA A 186 -10.98 -2.17 15.87
N ALA A 187 -9.79 -2.51 15.38
CA ALA A 187 -9.19 -3.83 15.51
C ALA A 187 -8.46 -4.03 16.84
N SER A 188 -8.17 -2.97 17.59
CA SER A 188 -7.40 -3.07 18.82
C SER A 188 -8.15 -3.86 19.91
N PRO A 189 -7.54 -4.92 20.49
CA PRO A 189 -8.16 -5.72 21.54
C PRO A 189 -8.25 -4.95 22.87
N LYS A 190 -7.49 -3.88 23.02
CA LYS A 190 -7.49 -3.01 24.20
C LYS A 190 -7.89 -1.60 23.77
N PRO A 191 -8.63 -0.85 24.61
CA PRO A 191 -8.90 0.55 24.35
C PRO A 191 -7.59 1.32 24.15
N LEU A 192 -7.52 2.10 23.06
CA LEU A 192 -6.44 3.03 22.80
C LEU A 192 -6.83 4.41 23.33
N ASP A 193 -5.84 5.21 23.71
CA ASP A 193 -6.05 6.62 23.97
C ASP A 193 -6.23 7.35 22.63
N THR A 194 -7.44 7.88 22.40
CA THR A 194 -7.81 8.65 21.21
C THR A 194 -8.23 10.07 21.55
N ALA A 195 -7.96 10.56 22.76
CA ALA A 195 -8.39 11.87 23.21
C ALA A 195 -7.81 13.04 22.38
N PHE A 196 -6.69 12.79 21.70
CA PHE A 196 -6.04 13.74 20.79
C PHE A 196 -6.68 13.78 19.40
N VAL A 197 -7.54 12.81 19.04
CA VAL A 197 -8.22 12.76 17.74
C VAL A 197 -9.58 13.45 17.83
N ASP A 198 -9.89 14.31 16.85
CA ASP A 198 -11.23 14.89 16.75
C ASP A 198 -12.28 13.76 16.66
N ARG A 199 -13.23 13.77 17.59
CA ARG A 199 -14.28 12.74 17.70
C ARG A 199 -15.09 12.57 16.43
N ARG A 200 -15.21 13.60 15.60
CA ARG A 200 -15.92 13.53 14.31
C ARG A 200 -15.21 12.64 13.29
N LEU A 201 -13.89 12.47 13.45
CA LEU A 201 -13.04 11.66 12.57
C LEU A 201 -12.93 10.21 13.04
N LEU A 202 -13.34 9.88 14.28
CA LEU A 202 -13.27 8.54 14.86
C LEU A 202 -14.42 7.64 14.39
N ARG A 203 -14.39 7.23 13.12
CA ARG A 203 -15.40 6.35 12.53
C ARG A 203 -14.75 5.26 11.67
N ASN A 204 -14.95 4.01 12.07
CA ASN A 204 -14.58 2.86 11.24
C ASN A 204 -15.51 2.77 10.02
N LEU A 205 -14.92 2.61 8.84
CA LEU A 205 -15.61 2.52 7.55
C LEU A 205 -15.26 1.16 6.91
N PRO A 206 -15.93 0.07 7.33
CA PRO A 206 -15.63 -1.24 6.78
C PRO A 206 -16.04 -1.32 5.30
N VAL A 207 -15.20 -1.98 4.50
CA VAL A 207 -15.46 -2.22 3.07
C VAL A 207 -15.12 -3.65 2.69
N ASP A 208 -15.85 -4.20 1.73
CA ASP A 208 -15.61 -5.55 1.24
C ASP A 208 -14.25 -5.67 0.53
N LEU A 209 -13.92 -4.72 -0.35
CA LEU A 209 -12.66 -4.71 -1.10
C LEU A 209 -11.92 -3.38 -0.91
N ARG A 210 -10.60 -3.47 -0.72
CA ARG A 210 -9.67 -2.34 -0.71
C ARG A 210 -8.42 -2.70 -1.48
N ALA A 211 -7.93 -1.81 -2.34
CA ALA A 211 -6.61 -1.94 -2.97
C ALA A 211 -5.81 -0.66 -2.71
N VAL A 212 -4.53 -0.81 -2.35
CA VAL A 212 -3.64 0.32 -2.10
C VAL A 212 -2.35 0.13 -2.87
N LEU A 213 -2.06 1.06 -3.78
CA LEU A 213 -0.83 1.11 -4.57
C LEU A 213 0.10 2.15 -3.98
N ALA A 214 1.29 1.76 -3.57
CA ALA A 214 2.35 2.65 -3.07
C ALA A 214 3.65 2.41 -3.85
N TRP A 215 4.54 3.40 -3.91
CA TRP A 215 5.81 3.27 -4.65
C TRP A 215 6.97 3.99 -3.97
N ASP A 216 8.19 3.64 -4.39
CA ASP A 216 9.44 4.08 -3.78
C ASP A 216 10.09 5.30 -4.44
N SER A 217 9.57 5.81 -5.56
CA SER A 217 10.10 6.96 -6.30
C SER A 217 9.25 8.23 -6.17
N ASP A 218 9.89 9.39 -6.01
CA ASP A 218 9.21 10.69 -6.06
C ASP A 218 8.86 11.04 -7.52
N ASN A 219 7.83 11.84 -7.77
CA ASN A 219 7.44 12.30 -9.12
C ASN A 219 7.21 11.22 -10.20
N SER A 220 6.81 10.01 -9.79
CA SER A 220 6.36 8.96 -10.72
C SER A 220 4.84 9.00 -10.88
N ASP A 221 4.39 8.89 -12.12
CA ASP A 221 2.97 8.93 -12.50
C ASP A 221 2.46 7.48 -12.62
N MET A 222 1.79 7.02 -11.56
CA MET A 222 1.40 5.62 -11.36
C MET A 222 -0.06 5.54 -10.93
N ASP A 223 -0.85 4.86 -11.75
CA ASP A 223 -2.28 4.69 -11.53
C ASP A 223 -2.62 3.29 -11.03
N LEU A 224 -3.62 3.24 -10.15
CA LEU A 224 -4.36 2.08 -9.76
C LEU A 224 -5.66 1.98 -10.56
N TRP A 225 -5.79 0.90 -11.32
CA TRP A 225 -6.99 0.60 -12.08
C TRP A 225 -7.70 -0.63 -11.50
N VAL A 226 -9.01 -0.52 -11.28
CA VAL A 226 -9.84 -1.64 -10.84
C VAL A 226 -11.02 -1.83 -11.79
N THR A 227 -11.06 -2.95 -12.51
CA THR A 227 -12.18 -3.29 -13.40
C THR A 227 -13.12 -4.26 -12.70
N ASP A 228 -14.40 -3.91 -12.59
CA ASP A 228 -15.45 -4.68 -11.93
C ASP A 228 -16.00 -5.84 -12.80
N PRO A 229 -16.87 -6.72 -12.27
CA PRO A 229 -17.44 -7.82 -13.04
C PRO A 229 -18.46 -7.40 -14.11
N ASN A 230 -18.90 -6.14 -14.15
CA ASN A 230 -19.66 -5.58 -15.28
C ASN A 230 -18.76 -5.11 -16.43
N GLY A 231 -17.44 -5.05 -16.20
CA GLY A 231 -16.47 -4.48 -17.13
C GLY A 231 -16.31 -2.96 -16.98
N GLU A 232 -16.90 -2.35 -15.94
CA GLU A 232 -16.69 -0.94 -15.62
C GLU A 232 -15.36 -0.78 -14.89
N ARG A 233 -14.55 0.19 -15.35
CA ARG A 233 -13.24 0.47 -14.75
C ARG A 233 -13.30 1.70 -13.85
N CYS A 234 -12.79 1.55 -12.63
CA CYS A 234 -12.42 2.62 -11.72
C CYS A 234 -10.96 3.01 -11.96
N TYR A 235 -10.71 4.29 -12.26
CA TYR A 235 -9.39 4.89 -12.53
C TYR A 235 -9.50 6.42 -12.43
N TYR A 236 -8.42 7.20 -12.58
CA TYR A 236 -8.44 8.68 -12.47
C TYR A 236 -9.56 9.34 -13.31
N GLY A 237 -9.85 8.82 -14.51
CA GLY A 237 -10.91 9.33 -15.39
C GLY A 237 -12.34 8.89 -15.05
N ASN A 238 -12.50 7.91 -14.15
CA ASN A 238 -13.79 7.39 -13.65
C ASN A 238 -13.66 6.94 -12.18
N ARG A 239 -13.43 7.90 -11.27
CA ARG A 239 -13.14 7.63 -9.86
C ARG A 239 -14.32 7.10 -9.05
N LEU A 240 -15.55 7.23 -9.55
CA LEU A 240 -16.77 6.75 -8.89
C LEU A 240 -17.56 5.88 -9.87
N THR A 241 -17.47 4.57 -9.71
CA THR A 241 -18.17 3.62 -10.59
C THR A 241 -19.63 3.44 -10.20
N TYR A 242 -20.45 2.95 -11.13
CA TYR A 242 -21.86 2.63 -10.86
C TYR A 242 -22.01 1.61 -9.72
N GLN A 243 -21.10 0.64 -9.63
CA GLN A 243 -21.04 -0.35 -8.55
C GLN A 243 -20.61 0.24 -7.19
N GLY A 244 -20.28 1.53 -7.12
CA GLY A 244 -19.86 2.21 -5.89
C GLY A 244 -18.39 2.02 -5.54
N GLY A 245 -17.55 1.66 -6.52
CA GLY A 245 -16.11 1.69 -6.37
C GLY A 245 -15.63 3.14 -6.36
N GLN A 246 -14.78 3.47 -5.39
CA GLN A 246 -14.21 4.80 -5.21
C GLN A 246 -12.69 4.72 -5.29
N LEU A 247 -12.08 5.57 -6.10
CA LEU A 247 -10.64 5.82 -6.11
C LEU A 247 -10.34 7.12 -5.38
N SER A 248 -9.22 7.19 -4.65
CA SER A 248 -8.63 8.44 -4.18
C SER A 248 -8.32 9.38 -5.35
N ASP A 249 -8.04 10.66 -5.08
CA ASP A 249 -7.56 11.56 -6.11
C ASP A 249 -6.20 11.11 -6.67
N ASP A 250 -5.93 11.59 -7.88
CA ASP A 250 -4.81 11.21 -8.74
C ASP A 250 -3.50 11.86 -8.25
N PHE A 251 -2.55 11.03 -7.82
CA PHE A 251 -1.26 11.48 -7.27
C PHE A 251 -0.21 11.66 -8.39
N THR A 252 -0.26 12.79 -9.10
CA THR A 252 0.62 13.03 -10.26
C THR A 252 2.02 13.59 -9.95
N GLY A 253 2.33 13.91 -8.68
CA GLY A 253 3.53 14.69 -8.32
C GLY A 253 4.23 14.31 -7.01
N GLY A 254 3.73 13.33 -6.27
CA GLY A 254 4.32 12.87 -5.00
C GLY A 254 4.47 11.37 -4.94
N TYR A 255 4.82 10.84 -3.77
CA TYR A 255 4.63 9.43 -3.49
C TYR A 255 3.13 9.18 -3.36
N GLY A 256 2.61 8.13 -3.96
CA GLY A 256 1.30 7.61 -3.61
C GLY A 256 1.19 7.34 -2.09
N PRO A 257 0.00 7.01 -1.60
CA PRO A 257 -0.71 5.90 -2.23
C PRO A 257 -1.97 6.30 -3.00
N GLU A 258 -2.25 5.57 -4.06
CA GLU A 258 -3.61 5.49 -4.59
C GLU A 258 -4.40 4.40 -3.86
N GLU A 259 -5.64 4.73 -3.48
CA GLU A 259 -6.53 3.83 -2.75
C GLU A 259 -7.84 3.61 -3.52
N PHE A 260 -8.20 2.36 -3.74
CA PHE A 260 -9.53 1.94 -4.17
C PHE A 260 -10.30 1.36 -2.98
N LEU A 261 -11.57 1.74 -2.84
CA LEU A 261 -12.52 1.23 -1.85
C LEU A 261 -13.82 0.78 -2.52
N LEU A 262 -14.36 -0.36 -2.11
CA LEU A 262 -15.71 -0.80 -2.49
C LEU A 262 -16.42 -1.41 -1.28
N ARG A 263 -17.45 -0.72 -0.78
CA ARG A 263 -18.19 -1.12 0.41
C ARG A 263 -18.93 -2.44 0.23
N ASP A 264 -19.75 -2.52 -0.82
CA ASP A 264 -20.65 -3.64 -1.08
C ASP A 264 -20.25 -4.31 -2.41
N ALA A 265 -19.44 -5.37 -2.34
CA ALA A 265 -18.95 -6.04 -3.54
C ALA A 265 -19.95 -7.07 -4.06
N LYS A 266 -20.26 -7.02 -5.36
CA LYS A 266 -21.12 -8.02 -5.98
C LYS A 266 -20.30 -9.27 -6.34
N PRO A 267 -20.95 -10.44 -6.48
CA PRO A 267 -20.28 -11.64 -6.95
C PRO A 267 -19.62 -11.44 -8.32
N GLY A 268 -18.40 -11.97 -8.47
CA GLY A 268 -17.62 -11.92 -9.70
C GLY A 268 -16.16 -11.57 -9.49
N LYS A 269 -15.46 -11.39 -10.62
CA LYS A 269 -14.03 -11.07 -10.64
C LYS A 269 -13.78 -9.58 -10.79
N TYR A 270 -12.88 -9.06 -9.96
CA TYR A 270 -12.38 -7.70 -10.05
C TYR A 270 -10.90 -7.77 -10.42
N ARG A 271 -10.51 -7.15 -11.53
CA ARG A 271 -9.10 -7.10 -11.99
C ARG A 271 -8.44 -5.84 -11.45
N VAL A 272 -7.28 -5.98 -10.82
CA VAL A 272 -6.49 -4.88 -10.29
C VAL A 272 -5.19 -4.76 -11.09
N GLU A 273 -5.03 -3.61 -11.72
CA GLU A 273 -3.94 -3.30 -12.65
C GLU A 273 -3.18 -2.08 -12.12
N ALA A 274 -1.85 -2.08 -12.27
CA ALA A 274 -1.03 -0.89 -12.08
C ALA A 274 -0.65 -0.37 -13.46
N ASN A 275 -0.86 0.91 -13.71
CA ASN A 275 -0.53 1.54 -14.98
C ASN A 275 0.52 2.63 -14.78
N PHE A 276 1.64 2.55 -15.50
CA PHE A 276 2.77 3.45 -15.33
C PHE A 276 2.92 4.36 -16.53
N TYR A 277 2.68 5.66 -16.33
CA TYR A 277 2.80 6.66 -17.39
C TYR A 277 4.23 7.18 -17.58
N GLY A 278 5.07 7.04 -16.55
CA GLY A 278 6.51 7.31 -16.60
C GLY A 278 7.01 8.02 -15.33
N ASP A 279 8.32 8.28 -15.30
CA ASP A 279 8.98 9.12 -14.29
C ASP A 279 9.54 10.39 -14.95
N ARG A 280 9.51 11.51 -14.22
CA ARG A 280 10.12 12.78 -14.62
C ARG A 280 11.49 13.01 -13.96
N GLN A 281 12.00 12.10 -13.13
CA GLN A 281 13.30 12.17 -12.45
C GLN A 281 14.24 11.01 -12.78
N GLN A 282 15.51 11.18 -12.40
CA GLN A 282 16.51 10.11 -12.49
C GLN A 282 16.34 9.17 -11.30
N ILE A 283 15.77 7.98 -11.55
CA ILE A 283 15.53 6.95 -10.53
C ILE A 283 16.85 6.49 -9.91
N VAL A 284 17.03 6.73 -8.60
CA VAL A 284 18.24 6.37 -7.84
C VAL A 284 18.44 4.85 -7.77
N THR A 285 17.34 4.08 -7.77
CA THR A 285 17.33 2.61 -7.72
C THR A 285 17.47 1.95 -9.11
N GLY A 286 17.46 2.73 -10.19
CA GLY A 286 17.47 2.24 -11.57
C GLY A 286 16.12 1.70 -12.09
N ALA A 287 15.15 1.43 -11.21
CA ALA A 287 13.78 1.02 -11.54
C ALA A 287 12.81 1.43 -10.41
N THR A 288 11.56 1.74 -10.76
CA THR A 288 10.50 2.06 -9.78
C THR A 288 9.92 0.78 -9.20
N THR A 289 9.89 0.68 -7.88
CA THR A 289 9.30 -0.43 -7.13
C THR A 289 7.91 -0.05 -6.64
N LEU A 290 6.90 -0.81 -7.08
CA LEU A 290 5.51 -0.69 -6.64
C LEU A 290 5.19 -1.75 -5.60
N THR A 291 4.46 -1.37 -4.57
CA THR A 291 3.83 -2.28 -3.63
C THR A 291 2.32 -2.14 -3.73
N LEU A 292 1.65 -3.21 -4.13
CA LEU A 292 0.19 -3.28 -4.14
C LEU A 292 -0.28 -4.17 -2.99
N THR A 293 -1.13 -3.63 -2.13
CA THR A 293 -1.82 -4.39 -1.09
C THR A 293 -3.29 -4.52 -1.43
N LEU A 294 -3.75 -5.77 -1.56
CA LEU A 294 -5.14 -6.12 -1.74
C LEU A 294 -5.70 -6.60 -0.40
N THR A 295 -6.83 -6.05 0.00
CA THR A 295 -7.51 -6.42 1.25
C THR A 295 -8.97 -6.78 0.98
N THR A 296 -9.42 -7.88 1.58
CA THR A 296 -10.85 -8.19 1.71
C THR A 296 -11.32 -7.98 3.14
N GLY A 297 -12.55 -7.51 3.34
CA GLY A 297 -13.15 -7.27 4.66
C GLY A 297 -12.40 -6.22 5.48
N TRP A 298 -11.93 -5.14 4.85
CA TRP A 298 -11.23 -4.05 5.53
C TRP A 298 -12.07 -3.48 6.68
N GLY A 299 -11.42 -3.09 7.77
CA GLY A 299 -12.09 -2.58 8.97
C GLY A 299 -12.93 -3.62 9.72
N THR A 300 -12.84 -4.91 9.39
CA THR A 300 -13.56 -6.00 10.06
C THR A 300 -12.62 -7.08 10.62
N PRO A 301 -13.07 -7.92 11.56
CA PRO A 301 -12.30 -9.09 12.00
C PRO A 301 -12.04 -10.14 10.91
N ALA A 302 -12.80 -10.09 9.79
CA ALA A 302 -12.63 -11.00 8.66
C ALA A 302 -11.53 -10.54 7.68
N ARG A 303 -10.82 -9.44 8.00
CA ARG A 303 -9.78 -8.85 7.17
C ARG A 303 -8.76 -9.88 6.70
N LYS A 304 -8.47 -9.88 5.40
CA LYS A 304 -7.37 -10.63 4.79
C LYS A 304 -6.61 -9.74 3.85
N ASP A 305 -5.29 -9.69 4.02
CA ASP A 305 -4.40 -8.90 3.18
C ASP A 305 -3.50 -9.84 2.37
N GLN A 306 -3.27 -9.48 1.11
CA GLN A 306 -2.14 -9.98 0.34
C GLN A 306 -1.42 -8.81 -0.31
N THR A 307 -0.09 -8.85 -0.26
CA THR A 307 0.77 -7.80 -0.78
C THR A 307 1.70 -8.41 -1.82
N VAL A 308 1.86 -7.71 -2.95
CA VAL A 308 2.89 -8.01 -3.94
C VAL A 308 3.71 -6.77 -4.20
N THR A 309 4.96 -6.98 -4.54
CA THR A 309 5.82 -5.93 -5.03
C THR A 309 6.38 -6.31 -6.39
N LEU A 310 6.30 -5.36 -7.31
CA LEU A 310 6.78 -5.49 -8.68
C LEU A 310 7.71 -4.32 -8.98
N ARG A 311 8.59 -4.51 -9.98
CA ARG A 311 9.42 -3.43 -10.52
C ARG A 311 8.99 -3.16 -11.94
N LEU A 312 8.92 -1.88 -12.27
CA LEU A 312 8.64 -1.43 -13.63
C LEU A 312 9.91 -0.86 -14.23
N GLU A 313 10.23 -1.33 -15.44
CA GLU A 313 11.43 -0.96 -16.18
C GLU A 313 11.11 0.01 -17.33
N ASP A 314 9.93 -0.12 -17.95
CA ASP A 314 9.52 0.67 -19.12
C ASP A 314 8.28 1.53 -18.87
N ALA A 315 8.31 2.79 -19.33
CA ALA A 315 7.15 3.69 -19.30
C ALA A 315 6.05 3.23 -20.29
N LYS A 316 4.78 3.39 -19.89
CA LYS A 316 3.55 3.00 -20.61
C LYS A 316 3.20 1.51 -20.57
N GLU A 317 3.44 0.88 -19.43
CA GLU A 317 3.01 -0.49 -19.17
C GLU A 317 1.78 -0.52 -18.25
N THR A 318 0.74 -1.24 -18.68
CA THR A 318 -0.36 -1.64 -17.79
C THR A 318 -0.13 -3.08 -17.39
N VAL A 319 0.14 -3.32 -16.11
CA VAL A 319 0.44 -4.64 -15.57
C VAL A 319 -0.74 -5.13 -14.75
N LEU A 320 -1.25 -6.33 -15.06
CA LEU A 320 -2.17 -7.03 -14.18
C LEU A 320 -1.41 -7.49 -12.93
N VAL A 321 -1.78 -6.95 -11.78
CA VAL A 321 -1.08 -7.24 -10.52
C VAL A 321 -1.82 -8.26 -9.68
N GLY A 322 -3.15 -8.25 -9.70
CA GLY A 322 -3.95 -9.22 -8.96
C GLY A 322 -5.44 -9.15 -9.25
N GLU A 323 -6.18 -10.03 -8.61
CA GLU A 323 -7.62 -10.15 -8.75
C GLU A 323 -8.30 -10.38 -7.38
N PHE A 324 -9.48 -9.80 -7.20
CA PHE A 324 -10.44 -10.27 -6.22
C PHE A 324 -11.46 -11.18 -6.90
N GLU A 325 -11.83 -12.28 -6.23
CA GLU A 325 -12.96 -13.12 -6.62
C GLU A 325 -13.96 -13.17 -5.48
N VAL A 326 -15.12 -12.56 -5.70
CA VAL A 326 -16.23 -12.47 -4.72
C VAL A 326 -17.27 -13.54 -5.05
N LYS A 327 -17.67 -14.32 -4.05
CA LYS A 327 -18.64 -15.41 -4.18
C LYS A 327 -20.08 -14.99 -3.95
#